data_AF-A0A1M4WUC5-F1
#
_entry.id   AF-A0A1M4WUC5-F1
#
_cell.length_a   1.000
_cell.length_b   1.000
_cell.length_c   1.000
_cell.angle_alpha   90.00
_cell.angle_beta   90.00
_cell.angle_gamma   90.00
#
_symmetry.space_group_name_H-M   'P 1'
#
loop_
_entity.id
_entity.type
_entity.pdbx_description
1 polymer ?
#
loop_
_entity_poly.entity_id
_entity_poly.type
_entity_poly.pdbx_seq_one_letter_code
_entity_poly.pdbx_strand_id
1 'polypeptide(L)'
;MELKGKKIFVAGLGVSGIALCKVLYSLEAKVIAYDEKEYYVLKENLEEVKSLPVDFRFGRFKKEFLEGVDLVVLSPGVPTDSDIVKTAQQKKIEVWGEVEFAYKFSKAPIYAITGTNGKTTTTSLLGEMFKNAGRKVYVAGNIGYPLIYATMEATEGDFIVAEISSFQLETVKEFKPKISCIINITPDHLNRHKTFENYRDIKGRIFENQRENEYTVLNFDDPVTWSLKNKAKCRVFPFSRKSSLENGAYVKDGSIYISVNGNAKKIINIEEIYIPGEHNLENALAASSVAYLSGINVDVIANTLKTFKGVEHRIEFVDEINGIKFYNDSKGTNPDASIKAIQALKTPIVLIAGGYDKGSEFDEFVKAFNGKVKKLILIGQTAKKIRDTARKYSYPENDIFFASTLEEAVKKAYESAKEGDSVLLSPACASWDMFRNFEERGRIFKKAVAELRR
;
A
#
# COMPACT_ATOMS: atom_id res chain seq x y z
N MET A 1 -22.57 5.67 18.23
CA MET A 1 -22.27 7.05 18.67
C MET A 1 -23.12 7.99 17.84
N GLU A 2 -23.83 8.93 18.46
CA GLU A 2 -24.61 9.94 17.73
C GLU A 2 -23.72 11.15 17.44
N LEU A 3 -23.50 11.46 16.15
CA LEU A 3 -22.66 12.59 15.71
C LEU A 3 -23.47 13.82 15.32
N LYS A 4 -24.80 13.71 15.27
CA LYS A 4 -25.69 14.79 14.87
C LYS A 4 -25.45 16.02 15.75
N GLY A 5 -25.12 17.14 15.12
CA GLY A 5 -24.86 18.42 15.78
C GLY A 5 -23.52 18.54 16.53
N LYS A 6 -22.74 17.45 16.65
CA LYS A 6 -21.42 17.46 17.28
C LYS A 6 -20.41 18.20 16.43
N LYS A 7 -19.53 18.98 17.06
CA LYS A 7 -18.47 19.73 16.38
C LYS A 7 -17.20 18.89 16.32
N ILE A 8 -16.86 18.42 15.12
CA ILE A 8 -15.75 17.50 14.88
C ILE A 8 -14.64 18.24 14.14
N PHE A 9 -13.43 18.20 14.71
CA PHE A 9 -12.25 18.82 14.14
C PHE A 9 -11.41 17.77 13.39
N VAL A 10 -11.35 17.87 12.07
CA VAL A 10 -10.54 17.00 11.21
C VAL A 10 -9.20 17.68 10.96
N ALA A 11 -8.11 17.07 11.42
CA ALA A 11 -6.76 17.57 11.20
C ALA A 11 -6.08 16.81 10.05
N GLY A 12 -5.63 17.56 9.03
CA GLY A 12 -5.02 17.08 7.79
C GLY A 12 -6.06 16.79 6.71
N LEU A 13 -5.91 17.42 5.54
CA LEU A 13 -6.85 17.40 4.41
C LEU A 13 -6.24 16.74 3.16
N GLY A 14 -5.51 15.65 3.38
CA GLY A 14 -5.21 14.67 2.33
C GLY A 14 -6.45 13.83 1.98
N VAL A 15 -6.26 12.78 1.19
CA VAL A 15 -7.34 11.89 0.70
C VAL A 15 -8.27 11.41 1.84
N SER A 16 -7.71 10.88 2.94
CA SER A 16 -8.50 10.38 4.07
C SER A 16 -9.26 11.49 4.82
N GLY A 17 -8.66 12.67 4.98
CA GLY A 17 -9.28 13.79 5.69
C GLY A 17 -10.47 14.37 4.92
N ILE A 18 -10.34 14.51 3.61
CA ILE A 18 -11.44 14.93 2.71
C ILE A 18 -12.58 13.92 2.76
N ALA A 19 -12.26 12.62 2.69
CA ALA A 19 -13.25 11.56 2.81
C ALA A 19 -14.01 11.61 4.14
N LEU A 20 -13.29 11.82 5.23
CA LEU A 20 -13.88 11.94 6.55
C LEU A 20 -14.81 13.17 6.66
N CYS A 21 -14.44 14.32 6.08
CA CYS A 21 -15.29 15.51 6.08
C CYS A 21 -16.66 15.24 5.41
N LYS A 22 -16.66 14.51 4.28
CA LYS A 22 -17.89 14.13 3.57
C LYS A 22 -18.77 13.21 4.41
N VAL A 23 -18.18 12.20 5.05
CA VAL A 23 -18.90 11.26 5.91
C VAL A 23 -19.44 11.94 7.16
N LEU A 24 -18.66 12.81 7.80
CA LEU A 24 -19.12 13.56 8.96
C LEU A 24 -20.30 14.47 8.61
N TYR A 25 -20.26 15.12 7.45
CA TYR A 25 -21.38 15.91 6.97
C TYR A 25 -22.64 15.06 6.72
N SER A 26 -22.52 13.88 6.11
CA SER A 26 -23.67 12.99 5.90
C SER A 26 -24.24 12.41 7.21
N LEU A 27 -23.44 12.39 8.28
CA LEU A 27 -23.84 12.06 9.64
C LEU A 27 -24.34 13.27 10.45
N GLU A 28 -24.60 14.40 9.77
CA GLU A 28 -25.11 15.65 10.34
C GLU A 28 -24.20 16.27 11.42
N ALA A 29 -22.89 15.99 11.37
CA ALA A 29 -21.91 16.62 12.24
C ALA A 29 -21.53 18.03 11.72
N LYS A 30 -21.13 18.91 12.64
CA LYS A 30 -20.55 20.22 12.31
C LYS A 30 -19.04 20.05 12.12
N VAL A 31 -18.56 20.15 10.89
CA VAL A 31 -17.17 19.84 10.54
C VAL A 31 -16.31 21.09 10.55
N ILE A 32 -15.21 21.04 11.29
CA ILE A 32 -14.08 21.97 11.16
C ILE A 32 -12.94 21.20 10.50
N ALA A 33 -12.46 21.66 9.36
CA ALA A 33 -11.41 21.03 8.58
C ALA A 33 -10.13 21.88 8.64
N TYR A 34 -9.04 21.32 9.14
CA TYR A 34 -7.78 22.03 9.32
C TYR A 34 -6.63 21.37 8.57
N ASP A 35 -5.79 22.16 7.91
CA ASP A 35 -4.47 21.73 7.44
C ASP A 35 -3.42 22.81 7.71
N GLU A 36 -2.19 22.40 7.95
CA GLU A 36 -1.06 23.32 8.12
C GLU A 36 -0.68 24.01 6.80
N LYS A 37 -0.99 23.34 5.67
CA LYS A 37 -0.77 23.89 4.34
C LYS A 37 -1.81 24.96 4.04
N GLU A 38 -1.38 25.94 3.28
CA GLU A 38 -2.26 26.99 2.79
C GLU A 38 -3.25 26.46 1.75
N TYR A 39 -4.42 27.10 1.64
CA TYR A 39 -5.52 26.70 0.75
C TYR A 39 -5.06 26.42 -0.69
N TYR A 40 -4.20 27.26 -1.26
CA TYR A 40 -3.76 27.13 -2.65
C TYR A 40 -2.98 25.83 -2.92
N VAL A 41 -2.35 25.24 -1.90
CA VAL A 41 -1.64 23.95 -2.00
C VAL A 41 -2.63 22.78 -2.06
N LEU A 42 -3.82 22.95 -1.47
CA LEU A 42 -4.83 21.90 -1.32
C LEU A 42 -6.02 22.08 -2.24
N LYS A 43 -6.03 23.10 -3.08
CA LYS A 43 -7.18 23.52 -3.88
C LYS A 43 -7.86 22.35 -4.58
N GLU A 44 -7.08 21.48 -5.24
CA GLU A 44 -7.60 20.32 -5.96
C GLU A 44 -8.32 19.32 -5.04
N ASN A 45 -7.75 19.00 -3.87
CA ASN A 45 -8.37 18.11 -2.89
C ASN A 45 -9.67 18.69 -2.31
N LEU A 46 -9.73 20.03 -2.18
CA LEU A 46 -10.86 20.73 -1.58
C LEU A 46 -12.06 20.89 -2.52
N GLU A 47 -11.87 20.76 -3.83
CA GLU A 47 -12.95 20.84 -4.82
C GLU A 47 -14.10 19.87 -4.50
N GLU A 48 -13.77 18.72 -3.91
CA GLU A 48 -14.70 17.67 -3.52
C GLU A 48 -15.61 18.03 -2.33
N VAL A 49 -15.21 19.03 -1.52
CA VAL A 49 -15.89 19.41 -0.27
C VAL A 49 -16.25 20.89 -0.22
N LYS A 50 -15.89 21.68 -1.23
CA LYS A 50 -16.14 23.14 -1.29
C LYS A 50 -17.63 23.51 -1.18
N SER A 51 -18.53 22.63 -1.62
CA SER A 51 -19.98 22.85 -1.59
C SER A 51 -20.61 22.43 -0.27
N LEU A 52 -19.85 21.79 0.62
CA LEU A 52 -20.32 21.38 1.93
C LEU A 52 -20.11 22.53 2.93
N PRO A 53 -20.98 22.67 3.94
CA PRO A 53 -20.84 23.69 4.99
C PRO A 53 -19.76 23.29 6.00
N VAL A 54 -18.51 23.23 5.55
CA VAL A 54 -17.33 22.90 6.35
C VAL A 54 -16.58 24.19 6.71
N ASP A 55 -16.24 24.36 7.99
CA ASP A 55 -15.40 25.47 8.47
C ASP A 55 -13.92 25.13 8.21
N PHE A 56 -13.36 25.67 7.12
CA PHE A 56 -11.98 25.42 6.71
C PHE A 56 -10.99 26.38 7.40
N ARG A 57 -9.89 25.82 7.91
CA ARG A 57 -8.83 26.56 8.60
C ARG A 57 -7.46 26.13 8.07
N PHE A 58 -6.63 27.10 7.71
CA PHE A 58 -5.35 26.86 7.07
C PHE A 58 -4.20 27.54 7.79
N GLY A 59 -2.98 27.11 7.48
CA GLY A 59 -1.76 27.71 7.98
C GLY A 59 -1.48 27.33 9.43
N ARG A 60 -0.80 28.23 10.15
CA ARG A 60 -0.35 27.96 11.52
C ARG A 60 -1.53 27.66 12.47
N PHE A 61 -1.43 26.55 13.19
CA PHE A 61 -2.41 26.16 14.19
C PHE A 61 -2.57 27.22 15.30
N LYS A 62 -3.81 27.48 15.69
CA LYS A 62 -4.19 28.38 16.79
C LYS A 62 -5.03 27.63 17.81
N LYS A 63 -4.83 27.86 19.11
CA LYS A 63 -5.49 27.08 20.16
C LYS A 63 -7.00 27.27 20.20
N GLU A 64 -7.44 28.45 19.79
CA GLU A 64 -8.84 28.86 19.64
C GLU A 64 -9.55 27.97 18.61
N PHE A 65 -8.79 27.31 17.72
CA PHE A 65 -9.39 26.40 16.75
C PHE A 65 -10.10 25.20 17.39
N LEU A 66 -9.72 24.83 18.61
CA LEU A 66 -10.38 23.73 19.34
C LEU A 66 -11.50 24.20 20.28
N GLU A 67 -11.95 25.45 20.18
CA GLU A 67 -13.05 25.95 21.01
C GLU A 67 -14.40 25.32 20.64
N GLY A 68 -15.04 24.75 21.66
CA GLY A 68 -16.32 24.04 21.53
C GLY A 68 -16.25 22.77 20.68
N VAL A 69 -15.06 22.25 20.38
CA VAL A 69 -14.88 20.99 19.65
C VAL A 69 -15.18 19.81 20.58
N ASP A 70 -16.00 18.87 20.11
CA ASP A 70 -16.36 17.65 20.83
C ASP A 70 -15.35 16.51 20.61
N LEU A 71 -14.75 16.42 19.42
CA LEU A 71 -13.82 15.36 19.02
C LEU A 71 -12.81 15.89 18.00
N VAL A 72 -11.55 15.49 18.15
CA VAL A 72 -10.51 15.65 17.13
C VAL A 72 -10.28 14.33 16.41
N VAL A 73 -10.27 14.35 15.08
CA VAL A 73 -9.89 13.19 14.26
C VAL A 73 -8.65 13.54 13.43
N LEU A 74 -7.58 12.78 13.62
CA LEU A 74 -6.30 12.97 12.96
C LEU A 74 -6.23 12.14 11.68
N SER A 75 -5.86 12.79 10.58
CA SER A 75 -5.33 12.10 9.41
C SER A 75 -3.97 11.46 9.72
N PRO A 76 -3.59 10.35 9.07
CA PRO A 76 -2.36 9.61 9.40
C PRO A 76 -1.06 10.43 9.33
N GLY A 77 -1.01 11.44 8.45
CA GLY A 77 0.17 12.30 8.30
C GLY A 77 0.39 13.26 9.48
N VAL A 78 -0.64 13.54 10.28
CA VAL A 78 -0.55 14.51 11.38
C VAL A 78 0.22 13.92 12.55
N PRO A 79 1.28 14.60 13.06
CA PRO A 79 2.02 14.17 14.26
C PRO A 79 1.15 14.01 15.51
N THR A 80 1.31 12.87 16.18
CA THR A 80 0.65 12.58 17.46
C THR A 80 1.23 13.41 18.60
N ASP A 81 2.39 14.04 18.42
CA ASP A 81 3.01 15.02 19.31
C ASP A 81 2.82 16.47 18.85
N SER A 82 1.91 16.73 17.90
CA SER A 82 1.57 18.06 17.41
C SER A 82 0.88 18.92 18.49
N ASP A 83 0.91 20.24 18.28
CA ASP A 83 0.24 21.20 19.17
C ASP A 83 -1.28 21.04 19.17
N ILE A 84 -1.85 20.45 18.12
CA ILE A 84 -3.27 20.06 18.06
C ILE A 84 -3.57 19.04 19.15
N VAL A 85 -2.78 17.96 19.23
CA VAL A 85 -2.99 16.88 20.20
C VAL A 85 -2.74 17.37 21.62
N LYS A 86 -1.67 18.14 21.84
CA LYS A 86 -1.37 18.74 23.15
C LYS A 86 -2.50 19.65 23.63
N THR A 87 -3.05 20.48 22.73
CA THR A 87 -4.16 21.40 23.06
C THR A 87 -5.45 20.64 23.31
N ALA A 88 -5.76 19.61 22.51
CA ALA A 88 -6.92 18.74 22.72
C ALA A 88 -6.85 18.06 24.10
N GLN A 89 -5.70 17.51 24.48
CA GLN A 89 -5.47 16.91 25.80
C GLN A 89 -5.68 17.91 26.95
N GLN A 90 -5.12 19.13 26.83
CA GLN A 90 -5.32 20.20 27.83
C GLN A 90 -6.79 20.57 28.01
N LYS A 91 -7.55 20.58 26.91
CA LYS A 91 -9.00 20.85 26.90
C LYS A 91 -9.85 19.61 27.19
N LYS A 92 -9.24 18.45 27.47
CA LYS A 92 -9.90 17.15 27.66
C LYS A 92 -10.81 16.73 26.49
N ILE A 93 -10.44 17.15 25.27
CA ILE A 93 -11.11 16.76 24.03
C ILE A 93 -10.55 15.40 23.61
N GLU A 94 -11.43 14.49 23.24
CA GLU A 94 -11.00 13.19 22.75
C GLU A 94 -10.30 13.32 21.38
N VAL A 95 -9.23 12.55 21.19
CA VAL A 95 -8.47 12.48 19.94
C VAL A 95 -8.51 11.05 19.43
N TRP A 96 -8.99 10.87 18.19
CA TRP A 96 -8.97 9.63 17.44
C TRP A 96 -8.15 9.76 16.18
N GLY A 97 -7.66 8.64 15.67
CA GLY A 97 -7.22 8.54 14.28
C GLY A 97 -8.36 8.16 13.36
N GLU A 98 -8.13 8.30 12.06
CA GLU A 98 -9.08 7.86 11.03
C GLU A 98 -9.44 6.37 11.15
N VAL A 99 -8.48 5.49 11.44
CA VAL A 99 -8.76 4.04 11.59
C VAL A 99 -9.58 3.73 12.83
N GLU A 100 -9.31 4.41 13.95
CA GLU A 100 -10.11 4.28 15.17
C GLU A 100 -11.54 4.74 14.91
N PHE A 101 -11.69 5.90 14.27
CA PHE A 101 -13.00 6.43 13.89
C PHE A 101 -13.73 5.45 12.96
N ALA A 102 -13.10 5.00 11.86
CA ALA A 102 -13.73 4.08 10.91
C ALA A 102 -14.13 2.74 11.56
N TYR A 103 -13.36 2.23 12.51
CA TYR A 103 -13.72 1.01 13.24
C TYR A 103 -14.95 1.21 14.14
N LYS A 104 -15.05 2.35 14.84
CA LYS A 104 -16.20 2.67 15.72
C LYS A 104 -17.54 2.73 14.98
N PHE A 105 -17.52 2.99 13.67
CA PHE A 105 -18.71 3.05 12.82
C PHE A 105 -18.91 1.81 11.95
N SER A 106 -17.99 0.84 11.99
CA SER A 106 -18.07 -0.35 11.11
C SER A 106 -19.10 -1.34 11.61
N LYS A 107 -20.01 -1.72 10.71
CA LYS A 107 -20.93 -2.86 10.90
C LYS A 107 -20.34 -4.17 10.39
N ALA A 108 -19.42 -4.08 9.43
CA ALA A 108 -18.72 -5.22 8.87
C ALA A 108 -17.44 -5.56 9.67
N PRO A 109 -17.03 -6.84 9.72
CA PRO A 109 -15.73 -7.22 10.25
C PRO A 109 -14.58 -6.68 9.39
N ILE A 110 -13.55 -6.16 10.06
CA ILE A 110 -12.31 -5.67 9.43
C ILE A 110 -11.21 -6.72 9.54
N TYR A 111 -10.56 -7.04 8.42
CA TYR A 111 -9.38 -7.88 8.30
C TYR A 111 -8.19 -6.97 7.99
N ALA A 112 -7.28 -6.81 8.94
CA ALA A 112 -6.27 -5.75 8.89
C ALA A 112 -4.88 -6.30 8.58
N ILE A 113 -4.20 -5.73 7.59
CA ILE A 113 -2.86 -6.15 7.18
C ILE A 113 -1.89 -4.98 7.36
N THR A 114 -0.78 -5.24 8.03
CA THR A 114 0.36 -4.33 8.11
C THR A 114 1.68 -5.06 7.83
N GLY A 115 2.75 -4.29 7.74
CA GLY A 115 4.11 -4.73 7.45
C GLY A 115 4.94 -3.58 6.89
N THR A 116 6.26 -3.76 6.76
CA THR A 116 7.08 -2.77 6.06
C THR A 116 6.83 -2.87 4.55
N ASN A 117 6.97 -4.08 3.99
CA ASN A 117 6.77 -4.36 2.57
C ASN A 117 5.63 -5.37 2.34
N GLY A 118 5.10 -5.45 1.12
CA GLY A 118 4.12 -6.48 0.72
C GLY A 118 2.66 -6.22 1.11
N LYS A 119 2.40 -5.16 1.89
CA LYS A 119 1.06 -4.75 2.35
C LYS A 119 0.03 -4.70 1.22
N THR A 120 0.25 -3.85 0.22
CA THR A 120 -0.67 -3.65 -0.91
C THR A 120 -0.98 -4.95 -1.65
N THR A 121 0.04 -5.76 -1.96
CA THR A 121 -0.14 -7.04 -2.65
C THR A 121 -0.94 -8.02 -1.80
N THR A 122 -0.59 -8.16 -0.52
CA THR A 122 -1.28 -9.06 0.42
C THR A 122 -2.73 -8.65 0.64
N THR A 123 -3.00 -7.36 0.83
CA THR A 123 -4.36 -6.81 1.01
C THR A 123 -5.21 -7.02 -0.24
N SER A 124 -4.65 -6.77 -1.42
CA SER A 124 -5.36 -6.96 -2.69
C SER A 124 -5.63 -8.43 -2.97
N LEU A 125 -4.63 -9.30 -2.74
CA LEU A 125 -4.76 -10.74 -2.90
C LEU A 125 -5.82 -11.33 -1.95
N LEU A 126 -5.82 -10.89 -0.68
CA LEU A 126 -6.84 -11.29 0.28
C LEU A 126 -8.23 -10.82 -0.16
N GLY A 127 -8.36 -9.57 -0.62
CA GLY A 127 -9.60 -9.06 -1.19
C GLY A 127 -10.12 -9.92 -2.35
N GLU A 128 -9.24 -10.31 -3.28
CA GLU A 128 -9.61 -11.18 -4.40
C GLU A 128 -10.02 -12.59 -3.92
N MET A 129 -9.40 -13.13 -2.86
CA MET A 129 -9.82 -14.40 -2.25
C MET A 129 -11.24 -14.31 -1.67
N PHE A 130 -11.57 -13.22 -0.98
CA PHE A 130 -12.94 -13.00 -0.49
C PHE A 130 -13.94 -12.88 -1.64
N LYS A 131 -13.60 -12.12 -2.68
CA LYS A 131 -14.44 -11.94 -3.86
C LYS A 131 -14.68 -13.27 -4.59
N ASN A 132 -13.63 -14.06 -4.84
CA ASN A 132 -13.74 -15.37 -5.47
C ASN A 132 -14.48 -16.40 -4.60
N ALA A 133 -14.55 -16.18 -3.29
CA ALA A 133 -15.41 -16.94 -2.38
C ALA A 133 -16.89 -16.50 -2.42
N GLY A 134 -17.27 -15.61 -3.35
CA GLY A 134 -18.63 -15.08 -3.47
C GLY A 134 -19.01 -14.09 -2.37
N ARG A 135 -18.02 -13.52 -1.65
CA ARG A 135 -18.27 -12.58 -0.55
C ARG A 135 -18.16 -11.14 -1.05
N LYS A 136 -19.13 -10.30 -0.67
CA LYS A 136 -19.06 -8.86 -0.91
C LYS A 136 -18.02 -8.25 0.01
N VAL A 137 -16.93 -7.74 -0.57
CA VAL A 137 -15.75 -7.27 0.16
C VAL A 137 -15.32 -5.89 -0.34
N TYR A 138 -14.91 -5.05 0.61
CA TYR A 138 -14.31 -3.74 0.36
C TYR A 138 -12.83 -3.82 0.67
N VAL A 139 -11.99 -3.49 -0.31
CA VAL A 139 -10.54 -3.38 -0.13
C VAL A 139 -10.19 -1.91 0.09
N ALA A 140 -9.69 -1.58 1.28
CA ALA A 140 -9.62 -0.19 1.73
C ALA A 140 -8.40 0.10 2.62
N GLY A 141 -8.32 1.33 3.14
CA GLY A 141 -7.27 1.78 4.07
C GLY A 141 -6.21 2.61 3.37
N ASN A 142 -4.94 2.28 3.61
CA ASN A 142 -3.79 2.96 3.00
C ASN A 142 -3.58 2.63 1.51
N ILE A 143 -4.57 2.01 0.88
CA ILE A 143 -4.60 1.67 -0.54
C ILE A 143 -6.00 1.91 -1.11
N GLY A 144 -6.04 2.48 -2.32
CA GLY A 144 -7.28 2.57 -3.10
C GLY A 144 -8.35 3.38 -2.39
N TYR A 145 -9.31 2.68 -1.79
CA TYR A 145 -10.50 3.25 -1.17
C TYR A 145 -10.27 3.67 0.29
N PRO A 146 -10.61 4.90 0.71
CA PRO A 146 -10.55 5.31 2.12
C PRO A 146 -11.32 4.35 3.03
N LEU A 147 -10.75 3.99 4.19
CA LEU A 147 -11.37 3.01 5.10
C LEU A 147 -12.72 3.51 5.61
N ILE A 148 -12.84 4.80 5.91
CA ILE A 148 -14.12 5.36 6.36
C ILE A 148 -15.26 5.16 5.34
N TYR A 149 -14.98 5.24 4.03
CA TYR A 149 -16.03 4.99 3.03
C TYR A 149 -16.43 3.52 3.00
N ALA A 150 -15.47 2.60 3.04
CA ALA A 150 -15.75 1.16 3.13
C ALA A 150 -16.62 0.84 4.35
N THR A 151 -16.28 1.41 5.51
CA THR A 151 -17.05 1.31 6.75
C THR A 151 -18.50 1.78 6.59
N MET A 152 -18.72 2.90 5.91
CA MET A 152 -20.06 3.49 5.77
C MET A 152 -20.94 2.76 4.75
N GLU A 153 -20.33 2.15 3.74
CA GLU A 153 -21.03 1.39 2.71
C GLU A 153 -21.28 -0.07 3.08
N ALA A 154 -20.37 -0.65 3.87
CA ALA A 154 -20.45 -2.06 4.26
C ALA A 154 -21.57 -2.30 5.29
N THR A 155 -22.30 -3.38 5.07
CA THR A 155 -23.34 -3.88 5.97
C THR A 155 -22.84 -5.08 6.78
N GLU A 156 -23.64 -5.59 7.72
CA GLU A 156 -23.23 -6.69 8.63
C GLU A 156 -22.86 -8.00 7.89
N GLY A 157 -23.35 -8.20 6.67
CA GLY A 157 -23.03 -9.36 5.82
C GLY A 157 -21.81 -9.16 4.90
N ASP A 158 -21.25 -7.95 4.86
CA ASP A 158 -20.10 -7.60 4.03
C ASP A 158 -18.78 -7.78 4.79
N PHE A 159 -17.66 -7.65 4.09
CA PHE A 159 -16.32 -7.79 4.66
C PHE A 159 -15.45 -6.59 4.28
N ILE A 160 -14.55 -6.18 5.19
CA ILE A 160 -13.57 -5.13 4.90
C ILE A 160 -12.17 -5.71 5.02
N VAL A 161 -11.38 -5.63 3.96
CA VAL A 161 -9.95 -5.99 3.96
C VAL A 161 -9.15 -4.70 3.90
N ALA A 162 -8.44 -4.37 4.98
CA ALA A 162 -7.84 -3.07 5.19
C ALA A 162 -6.30 -3.13 5.23
N GLU A 163 -5.63 -2.34 4.39
CA GLU A 163 -4.22 -2.02 4.54
C GLU A 163 -4.04 -0.96 5.64
N ILE A 164 -3.30 -1.28 6.70
CA ILE A 164 -3.06 -0.36 7.81
C ILE A 164 -1.57 -0.03 7.93
N SER A 165 -1.24 1.27 7.90
CA SER A 165 0.12 1.79 8.08
C SER A 165 0.53 1.90 9.55
N SER A 166 1.83 2.07 9.84
CA SER A 166 2.28 2.34 11.21
C SER A 166 1.76 3.69 11.72
N PHE A 167 1.66 4.72 10.85
CA PHE A 167 1.11 6.03 11.22
C PHE A 167 -0.34 5.93 11.70
N GLN A 168 -1.16 5.12 11.03
CA GLN A 168 -2.54 4.85 11.45
C GLN A 168 -2.61 4.13 12.80
N LEU A 169 -1.72 3.17 13.05
CA LEU A 169 -1.65 2.44 14.32
C LEU A 169 -1.17 3.29 15.51
N GLU A 170 -0.60 4.48 15.29
CA GLU A 170 -0.24 5.38 16.40
C GLU A 170 -1.47 5.85 17.20
N THR A 171 -2.64 5.85 16.58
CA THR A 171 -3.83 6.55 17.09
C THR A 171 -5.01 5.62 17.40
N VAL A 172 -4.82 4.30 17.28
CA VAL A 172 -5.83 3.32 17.68
C VAL A 172 -6.00 3.30 19.21
N LYS A 173 -7.19 2.91 19.67
CA LYS A 173 -7.50 2.70 21.09
C LYS A 173 -8.30 1.42 21.27
N GLU A 174 -9.41 1.29 20.56
CA GLU A 174 -10.29 0.12 20.60
C GLU A 174 -10.30 -0.68 19.31
N PHE A 175 -9.60 -0.20 18.26
CA PHE A 175 -9.42 -0.92 17.01
C PHE A 175 -9.13 -2.40 17.25
N LYS A 176 -10.04 -3.26 16.80
CA LYS A 176 -9.97 -4.70 16.99
C LYS A 176 -10.40 -5.40 15.70
N PRO A 177 -9.45 -5.67 14.79
CA PRO A 177 -9.77 -6.40 13.58
C PRO A 177 -10.18 -7.84 13.92
N LYS A 178 -11.06 -8.42 13.09
CA LYS A 178 -11.48 -9.82 13.21
C LYS A 178 -10.29 -10.77 13.08
N ILE A 179 -9.39 -10.47 12.13
CA ILE A 179 -8.08 -11.09 11.97
C ILE A 179 -7.08 -9.99 11.59
N SER A 180 -5.92 -9.98 12.24
CA SER A 180 -4.80 -9.12 11.86
C SER A 180 -3.66 -9.91 11.24
N CYS A 181 -2.81 -9.25 10.46
CA CYS A 181 -1.60 -9.84 9.90
C CYS A 181 -0.44 -8.84 9.93
N ILE A 182 0.75 -9.30 10.33
CA ILE A 182 2.01 -8.58 10.18
C ILE A 182 2.93 -9.40 9.27
N ILE A 183 3.17 -8.89 8.05
CA ILE A 183 3.90 -9.64 7.01
C ILE A 183 5.42 -9.68 7.28
N ASN A 184 6.00 -8.53 7.61
CA ASN A 184 7.43 -8.35 7.90
C ASN A 184 7.64 -7.00 8.61
N ILE A 185 8.75 -6.87 9.35
CA ILE A 185 9.16 -5.61 9.97
C ILE A 185 10.66 -5.39 9.74
N THR A 186 10.98 -4.46 8.84
CA THR A 186 12.35 -3.95 8.60
C THR A 186 12.42 -2.44 8.87
N PRO A 187 13.61 -1.88 9.18
CA PRO A 187 13.75 -0.45 9.46
C PRO A 187 13.14 0.43 8.37
N ASP A 188 12.25 1.34 8.77
CA ASP A 188 11.55 2.29 7.90
C ASP A 188 10.93 3.40 8.77
N HIS A 189 10.69 4.59 8.20
CA HIS A 189 10.04 5.72 8.85
C HIS A 189 10.60 6.11 10.24
N LEU A 190 11.90 5.89 10.49
CA LEU A 190 12.53 6.17 11.79
C LEU A 190 12.56 7.67 12.14
N ASN A 191 12.47 8.54 11.14
CA ASN A 191 12.26 9.98 11.33
C ASN A 191 10.95 10.29 12.10
N ARG A 192 9.91 9.45 11.93
CA ARG A 192 8.66 9.54 12.69
C ARG A 192 8.73 8.74 13.99
N HIS A 193 9.15 7.48 13.88
CA HIS A 193 9.05 6.52 14.96
C HIS A 193 10.23 6.55 15.94
N LYS A 194 11.25 7.37 15.65
CA LYS A 194 12.47 7.59 16.45
C LYS A 194 13.39 6.37 16.50
N THR A 195 12.88 5.22 16.95
CA THR A 195 13.63 3.96 17.05
C THR A 195 12.92 2.82 16.32
N PHE A 196 13.68 1.77 16.00
CA PHE A 196 13.15 0.58 15.33
C PHE A 196 12.21 -0.22 16.26
N GLU A 197 12.51 -0.26 17.55
CA GLU A 197 11.69 -0.93 18.57
C GLU A 197 10.32 -0.27 18.67
N ASN A 198 10.26 1.07 18.63
CA ASN A 198 9.00 1.80 18.64
C ASN A 198 8.21 1.53 17.34
N TYR A 199 8.86 1.53 16.18
CA TYR A 199 8.21 1.16 14.91
C TYR A 199 7.61 -0.26 14.95
N ARG A 200 8.37 -1.24 15.48
CA ARG A 200 7.90 -2.62 15.69
C ARG A 200 6.69 -2.66 16.62
N ASP A 201 6.78 -1.97 17.75
CA ASP A 201 5.74 -1.99 18.78
C ASP A 201 4.46 -1.31 18.31
N ILE A 202 4.58 -0.21 17.55
CA ILE A 202 3.45 0.46 16.88
C ILE A 202 2.76 -0.50 15.90
N LYS A 203 3.49 -1.28 15.11
CA LYS A 203 2.87 -2.31 14.26
C LYS A 203 2.17 -3.41 15.07
N GLY A 204 2.73 -3.79 16.22
CA GLY A 204 2.13 -4.74 17.16
C GLY A 204 0.77 -4.29 17.69
N ARG A 205 0.47 -2.99 17.68
CA ARG A 205 -0.82 -2.45 18.11
C ARG A 205 -2.00 -2.97 17.28
N ILE A 206 -1.76 -3.48 16.07
CA ILE A 206 -2.82 -4.03 15.20
C ILE A 206 -3.64 -5.14 15.86
N PHE A 207 -3.07 -5.87 16.82
CA PHE A 207 -3.73 -6.96 17.55
C PHE A 207 -3.93 -6.65 19.04
N GLU A 208 -3.63 -5.44 19.53
CA GLU A 208 -3.57 -5.15 20.98
C GLU A 208 -4.90 -5.40 21.72
N ASN A 209 -6.01 -5.24 21.00
CA ASN A 209 -7.37 -5.40 21.51
C ASN A 209 -8.02 -6.76 21.16
N GLN A 210 -7.37 -7.60 20.35
CA GLN A 210 -7.87 -8.93 20.02
C GLN A 210 -7.78 -9.86 21.25
N ARG A 211 -8.68 -10.84 21.36
CA ARG A 211 -8.80 -11.77 22.50
C ARG A 211 -8.60 -13.21 22.04
N GLU A 212 -8.75 -14.16 22.96
CA GLU A 212 -8.38 -15.58 22.80
C GLU A 212 -9.11 -16.33 21.67
N ASN A 213 -10.22 -15.79 21.16
CA ASN A 213 -11.01 -16.38 20.07
C ASN A 213 -10.79 -15.69 18.72
N GLU A 214 -9.94 -14.65 18.69
CA GLU A 214 -9.49 -13.99 17.48
C GLU A 214 -8.09 -14.48 17.08
N TYR A 215 -7.63 -14.09 15.88
CA TYR A 215 -6.34 -14.51 15.34
C TYR A 215 -5.48 -13.33 14.92
N THR A 216 -4.17 -13.47 15.12
CA THR A 216 -3.15 -12.66 14.45
C THR A 216 -2.21 -13.57 13.65
N VAL A 217 -1.94 -13.21 12.41
CA VAL A 217 -1.02 -13.91 11.51
C VAL A 217 0.36 -13.25 11.56
N LEU A 218 1.40 -14.02 11.86
CA LEU A 218 2.78 -13.52 11.99
C LEU A 218 3.75 -14.33 11.14
N ASN A 219 4.80 -13.68 10.64
CA ASN A 219 5.84 -14.33 9.87
C ASN A 219 6.84 -15.04 10.79
N PHE A 220 6.86 -16.37 10.75
CA PHE A 220 7.77 -17.18 11.55
C PHE A 220 9.22 -17.01 11.13
N ASP A 221 9.47 -16.69 9.85
CA ASP A 221 10.82 -16.55 9.30
C ASP A 221 11.45 -15.18 9.57
N ASP A 222 10.65 -14.21 10.03
CA ASP A 222 11.10 -12.88 10.45
C ASP A 222 11.15 -12.81 11.99
N PRO A 223 12.35 -12.84 12.61
CA PRO A 223 12.50 -12.80 14.06
C PRO A 223 11.85 -11.57 14.71
N VAL A 224 11.78 -10.44 14.00
CA VAL A 224 11.20 -9.20 14.53
C VAL A 224 9.70 -9.36 14.66
N THR A 225 9.01 -9.86 13.61
CA THR A 225 7.57 -10.11 13.72
C THR A 225 7.27 -11.25 14.69
N TRP A 226 8.10 -12.30 14.69
CA TRP A 226 7.89 -13.44 15.56
C TRP A 226 8.05 -13.08 17.04
N SER A 227 8.93 -12.11 17.37
CA SER A 227 9.08 -11.60 18.73
C SER A 227 7.77 -10.99 19.30
N LEU A 228 6.88 -10.50 18.43
CA LEU A 228 5.59 -9.93 18.84
C LEU A 228 4.57 -10.97 19.32
N LYS A 229 4.80 -12.28 19.08
CA LYS A 229 3.88 -13.34 19.53
C LYS A 229 3.61 -13.29 21.03
N ASN A 230 4.62 -12.89 21.82
CA ASN A 230 4.52 -12.82 23.28
C ASN A 230 3.65 -11.66 23.77
N LYS A 231 3.32 -10.70 22.89
CA LYS A 231 2.41 -9.58 23.18
C LYS A 231 0.95 -9.89 22.80
N ALA A 232 0.72 -10.97 22.06
CA ALA A 232 -0.61 -11.32 21.58
C ALA A 232 -1.44 -11.97 22.70
N LYS A 233 -2.63 -11.43 22.93
CA LYS A 233 -3.69 -12.06 23.75
C LYS A 233 -4.60 -12.99 22.93
N CYS A 234 -4.45 -12.93 21.61
CA CYS A 234 -5.17 -13.75 20.65
C CYS A 234 -4.32 -14.92 20.16
N ARG A 235 -4.93 -15.81 19.37
CA ARG A 235 -4.21 -16.95 18.81
C ARG A 235 -3.26 -16.50 17.71
N VAL A 236 -1.98 -16.86 17.85
CA VAL A 236 -0.96 -16.60 16.82
C VAL A 236 -0.99 -17.73 15.79
N PHE A 237 -1.26 -17.40 14.54
CA PHE A 237 -1.20 -18.32 13.41
C PHE A 237 0.03 -18.00 12.54
N PRO A 238 1.12 -18.76 12.65
CA PRO A 238 2.34 -18.45 11.93
C PRO A 238 2.25 -18.78 10.45
N PHE A 239 3.09 -18.13 9.65
CA PHE A 239 3.44 -18.62 8.33
C PHE A 239 4.95 -18.70 8.12
N SER A 240 5.42 -19.63 7.29
CA SER A 240 6.85 -19.84 7.03
C SER A 240 7.11 -20.36 5.61
N ARG A 241 8.08 -19.78 4.93
CA ARG A 241 8.62 -20.32 3.67
C ARG A 241 9.73 -21.36 3.92
N LYS A 242 10.31 -21.38 5.13
CA LYS A 242 11.52 -22.17 5.45
C LYS A 242 11.25 -23.40 6.32
N SER A 243 10.15 -23.44 7.05
CA SER A 243 9.89 -24.45 8.09
C SER A 243 8.47 -24.99 7.98
N SER A 244 8.32 -26.30 8.16
CA SER A 244 6.99 -26.90 8.31
C SER A 244 6.40 -26.55 9.69
N LEU A 245 5.10 -26.29 9.73
CA LEU A 245 4.41 -25.83 10.93
C LEU A 245 3.25 -26.79 11.26
N GLU A 246 3.14 -27.21 12.51
CA GLU A 246 2.00 -28.01 12.97
C GLU A 246 0.68 -27.21 12.91
N ASN A 247 0.78 -25.91 13.20
CA ASN A 247 -0.29 -24.92 13.11
C ASN A 247 0.24 -23.73 12.32
N GLY A 248 -0.22 -23.51 11.09
CA GLY A 248 0.28 -22.42 10.26
C GLY A 248 0.17 -22.68 8.76
N ALA A 249 0.54 -21.68 7.95
CA ALA A 249 0.75 -21.84 6.51
C ALA A 249 2.24 -22.00 6.21
N TYR A 250 2.63 -22.99 5.42
CA TYR A 250 4.06 -23.19 5.14
C TYR A 250 4.36 -23.77 3.76
N VAL A 251 5.62 -23.68 3.35
CA VAL A 251 6.13 -24.33 2.15
C VAL A 251 6.82 -25.63 2.50
N LYS A 252 6.45 -26.72 1.81
CA LYS A 252 7.11 -28.01 1.88
C LYS A 252 7.06 -28.68 0.51
N ASP A 253 8.16 -29.28 0.07
CA ASP A 253 8.24 -30.04 -1.19
C ASP A 253 7.65 -29.27 -2.40
N GLY A 254 8.03 -27.98 -2.54
CA GLY A 254 7.57 -27.12 -3.64
C GLY A 254 6.09 -26.75 -3.60
N SER A 255 5.39 -26.93 -2.48
CA SER A 255 3.96 -26.64 -2.34
C SER A 255 3.65 -25.82 -1.09
N ILE A 256 2.62 -24.99 -1.16
CA ILE A 256 2.02 -24.34 0.01
C ILE A 256 1.05 -25.32 0.68
N TYR A 257 1.16 -25.44 2.00
CA TYR A 257 0.25 -26.14 2.88
C TYR A 257 -0.33 -25.21 3.93
N ILE A 258 -1.54 -25.51 4.40
CA ILE A 258 -2.08 -24.98 5.65
C ILE A 258 -2.35 -26.15 6.59
N SER A 259 -1.85 -26.07 7.83
CA SER A 259 -2.05 -27.09 8.86
C SER A 259 -2.74 -26.51 10.09
N VAL A 260 -3.66 -27.29 10.67
CA VAL A 260 -4.29 -27.04 11.97
C VAL A 260 -4.27 -28.33 12.77
N ASN A 261 -3.65 -28.31 13.94
CA ASN A 261 -3.42 -29.48 14.80
C ASN A 261 -2.78 -30.65 14.03
N GLY A 262 -1.75 -30.35 13.23
CA GLY A 262 -1.04 -31.33 12.41
C GLY A 262 -1.78 -31.81 11.15
N ASN A 263 -3.03 -31.41 10.94
CA ASN A 263 -3.80 -31.79 9.75
C ASN A 263 -3.48 -30.84 8.58
N ALA A 264 -2.47 -31.20 7.80
CA ALA A 264 -2.01 -30.43 6.66
C ALA A 264 -2.91 -30.63 5.43
N LYS A 265 -3.33 -29.52 4.82
CA LYS A 265 -4.01 -29.47 3.52
C LYS A 265 -3.11 -28.78 2.51
N LYS A 266 -2.83 -29.44 1.40
CA LYS A 266 -2.12 -28.82 0.27
C LYS A 266 -3.02 -27.77 -0.36
N ILE A 267 -2.47 -26.59 -0.69
CA ILE A 267 -3.17 -25.53 -1.40
C ILE A 267 -2.76 -25.52 -2.87
N ILE A 268 -1.47 -25.28 -3.15
CA ILE A 268 -0.99 -25.09 -4.53
C ILE A 268 0.51 -25.39 -4.61
N ASN A 269 1.00 -25.80 -5.79
CA ASN A 269 2.44 -25.80 -6.06
C ASN A 269 2.94 -24.36 -6.25
N ILE A 270 4.15 -24.06 -5.76
CA ILE A 270 4.69 -22.68 -5.83
C ILE A 270 4.88 -22.17 -7.27
N GLU A 271 5.11 -23.08 -8.22
CA GLU A 271 5.31 -22.77 -9.64
C GLU A 271 4.00 -22.38 -10.35
N GLU A 272 2.85 -22.73 -9.77
CA GLU A 272 1.54 -22.36 -10.30
C GLU A 272 1.05 -21.00 -9.77
N ILE A 273 1.77 -20.39 -8.82
CA ILE A 273 1.46 -19.05 -8.32
C ILE A 273 1.82 -18.05 -9.41
N TYR A 274 0.85 -17.23 -9.81
CA TYR A 274 1.05 -16.31 -10.94
C TYR A 274 2.08 -15.21 -10.66
N ILE A 275 2.05 -14.65 -9.44
CA ILE A 275 2.98 -13.58 -9.05
C ILE A 275 4.34 -14.16 -8.65
N PRO A 276 5.44 -13.83 -9.38
CA PRO A 276 6.74 -14.45 -9.15
C PRO A 276 7.46 -13.83 -7.94
N GLY A 277 8.39 -14.60 -7.35
CA GLY A 277 9.38 -14.10 -6.38
C GLY A 277 9.10 -14.47 -4.92
N GLU A 278 10.17 -14.56 -4.13
CA GLU A 278 10.11 -15.03 -2.74
C GLU A 278 9.25 -14.13 -1.83
N HIS A 279 9.33 -12.81 -2.02
CA HIS A 279 8.50 -11.85 -1.29
C HIS A 279 7.00 -12.01 -1.61
N ASN A 280 6.66 -12.41 -2.84
CA ASN A 280 5.28 -12.69 -3.23
C ASN A 280 4.80 -14.02 -2.67
N LEU A 281 5.69 -14.99 -2.49
CA LEU A 281 5.38 -16.22 -1.77
C LEU A 281 5.08 -15.94 -0.28
N GLU A 282 5.80 -15.02 0.37
CA GLU A 282 5.45 -14.56 1.73
C GLU A 282 4.09 -13.85 1.76
N ASN A 283 3.81 -12.96 0.80
CA ASN A 283 2.49 -12.32 0.66
C ASN A 283 1.38 -13.36 0.47
N ALA A 284 1.62 -14.40 -0.35
CA ALA A 284 0.68 -15.48 -0.61
C ALA A 284 0.40 -16.31 0.65
N LEU A 285 1.44 -16.66 1.42
CA LEU A 285 1.30 -17.38 2.69
C LEU A 285 0.50 -16.56 3.72
N ALA A 286 0.81 -15.26 3.85
CA ALA A 286 0.10 -14.34 4.73
C ALA A 286 -1.39 -14.21 4.35
N ALA A 287 -1.68 -13.91 3.08
CA ALA A 287 -3.06 -13.79 2.59
C ALA A 287 -3.85 -15.10 2.72
N SER A 288 -3.23 -16.24 2.36
CA SER A 288 -3.85 -17.57 2.48
C SER A 288 -4.18 -17.92 3.93
N SER A 289 -3.30 -17.56 4.86
CA SER A 289 -3.55 -17.76 6.30
C SER A 289 -4.79 -16.99 6.76
N VAL A 290 -4.88 -15.71 6.42
CA VAL A 290 -6.04 -14.88 6.79
C VAL A 290 -7.31 -15.39 6.11
N ALA A 291 -7.26 -15.73 4.82
CA ALA A 291 -8.39 -16.25 4.06
C ALA A 291 -8.93 -17.56 4.65
N TYR A 292 -8.03 -18.50 4.94
CA TYR A 292 -8.39 -19.78 5.54
C TYR A 292 -9.03 -19.63 6.92
N LEU A 293 -8.44 -18.81 7.79
CA LEU A 293 -9.00 -18.49 9.11
C LEU A 293 -10.34 -17.75 9.03
N SER A 294 -10.62 -17.11 7.89
CA SER A 294 -11.91 -16.49 7.57
C SER A 294 -12.96 -17.48 7.04
N GLY A 295 -12.61 -18.78 6.94
CA GLY A 295 -13.48 -19.83 6.44
C GLY A 295 -13.56 -19.91 4.92
N ILE A 296 -12.58 -19.37 4.17
CA ILE A 296 -12.51 -19.53 2.71
C ILE A 296 -11.91 -20.91 2.41
N ASN A 297 -12.52 -21.66 1.49
CA ASN A 297 -12.07 -22.99 1.08
C ASN A 297 -10.68 -22.92 0.42
N VAL A 298 -9.81 -23.89 0.74
CA VAL A 298 -8.46 -24.03 0.17
C VAL A 298 -8.47 -24.05 -1.36
N ASP A 299 -9.49 -24.60 -2.01
CA ASP A 299 -9.61 -24.63 -3.48
C ASP A 299 -9.79 -23.23 -4.07
N VAL A 300 -10.57 -22.37 -3.39
CA VAL A 300 -10.77 -20.97 -3.77
C VAL A 300 -9.48 -20.17 -3.57
N ILE A 301 -8.77 -20.44 -2.47
CA ILE A 301 -7.45 -19.84 -2.19
C ILE A 301 -6.47 -20.24 -3.29
N ALA A 302 -6.38 -21.53 -3.63
CA ALA A 302 -5.50 -22.06 -4.67
C ALA A 302 -5.81 -21.44 -6.04
N ASN A 303 -7.08 -21.42 -6.45
CA ASN A 303 -7.47 -20.82 -7.73
C ASN A 303 -7.13 -19.33 -7.78
N THR A 304 -7.36 -18.60 -6.68
CA THR A 304 -7.02 -17.17 -6.61
C THR A 304 -5.51 -16.94 -6.73
N LEU A 305 -4.67 -17.74 -6.06
CA LEU A 305 -3.21 -17.67 -6.20
C LEU A 305 -2.74 -17.92 -7.63
N LYS A 306 -3.44 -18.80 -8.35
CA LYS A 306 -3.14 -19.15 -9.75
C LYS A 306 -3.55 -18.06 -10.75
N THR A 307 -4.55 -17.25 -10.42
CA THR A 307 -5.11 -16.25 -11.37
C THR A 307 -4.85 -14.79 -10.99
N PHE A 308 -4.41 -14.51 -9.76
CA PHE A 308 -4.16 -13.16 -9.29
C PHE A 308 -2.93 -12.56 -9.99
N LYS A 309 -3.17 -11.56 -10.84
CA LYS A 309 -2.13 -10.96 -11.71
C LYS A 309 -1.19 -9.96 -11.01
N GLY A 310 -1.37 -9.74 -9.71
CA GLY A 310 -0.71 -8.66 -8.99
C GLY A 310 -1.56 -7.40 -8.90
N VAL A 311 -0.95 -6.31 -8.44
CA VAL A 311 -1.61 -5.01 -8.29
C VAL A 311 -1.26 -4.15 -9.50
N GLU A 312 -2.27 -3.50 -10.08
CA GLU A 312 -2.09 -2.59 -11.21
C GLU A 312 -0.97 -1.58 -10.93
N HIS A 313 -0.10 -1.34 -11.92
CA HIS A 313 1.04 -0.41 -11.83
C HIS A 313 2.17 -0.80 -10.86
N ARG A 314 2.22 -2.04 -10.34
CA ARG A 314 3.32 -2.55 -9.49
C ARG A 314 3.94 -3.81 -10.09
N ILE A 315 4.95 -3.62 -10.95
CA ILE A 315 5.55 -4.71 -11.77
C ILE A 315 4.45 -5.57 -12.44
N GLU A 316 3.38 -4.92 -12.87
CA GLU A 316 2.21 -5.54 -13.49
C GLU A 316 2.62 -6.06 -14.87
N PHE A 317 2.51 -7.36 -15.10
CA PHE A 317 2.66 -7.91 -16.45
C PHE A 317 1.52 -7.41 -17.33
N VAL A 318 1.86 -6.73 -18.42
CA VAL A 318 0.90 -6.10 -19.35
C VAL A 318 0.62 -7.02 -20.53
N ASP A 319 1.66 -7.41 -21.27
CA ASP A 319 1.55 -8.22 -22.47
C ASP A 319 2.91 -8.85 -22.83
N GLU A 320 2.89 -9.82 -23.74
CA GLU A 320 4.05 -10.38 -24.40
C GLU A 320 3.87 -10.28 -25.93
N ILE A 321 4.79 -9.57 -26.58
CA ILE A 321 4.74 -9.30 -28.04
C ILE A 321 6.08 -9.72 -28.62
N ASN A 322 6.07 -10.67 -29.56
CA ASN A 322 7.27 -11.23 -30.20
C ASN A 322 8.33 -11.69 -29.17
N GLY A 323 7.87 -12.32 -28.09
CA GLY A 323 8.71 -12.82 -26.99
C GLY A 323 9.33 -11.73 -26.09
N ILE A 324 8.89 -10.47 -26.22
CA ILE A 324 9.27 -9.36 -25.34
C ILE A 324 8.17 -9.15 -24.32
N LYS A 325 8.51 -9.18 -23.02
CA LYS A 325 7.55 -9.02 -21.92
C LYS A 325 7.48 -7.57 -21.47
N PHE A 326 6.27 -7.03 -21.31
CA PHE A 326 6.06 -5.65 -20.87
C PHE A 326 5.58 -5.61 -19.43
N TYR A 327 6.25 -4.80 -18.60
CA TYR A 327 5.93 -4.63 -17.18
C TYR A 327 5.64 -3.17 -16.84
N ASN A 328 4.49 -2.94 -16.22
CA ASN A 328 4.04 -1.64 -15.73
C ASN A 328 4.33 -1.51 -14.24
N ASP A 329 5.36 -0.74 -13.91
CA ASP A 329 5.71 -0.34 -12.54
C ASP A 329 5.60 1.19 -12.39
N SER A 330 4.56 1.80 -12.95
CA SER A 330 4.34 3.26 -12.86
C SER A 330 4.28 3.78 -11.41
N LYS A 331 3.96 2.91 -10.43
CA LYS A 331 4.01 3.23 -8.99
C LYS A 331 5.44 3.41 -8.46
N GLY A 332 6.48 3.06 -9.21
CA GLY A 332 7.89 3.33 -8.93
C GLY A 332 8.24 4.82 -8.96
N THR A 333 7.61 5.63 -8.11
CA THR A 333 7.70 7.10 -8.15
C THR A 333 8.92 7.67 -7.42
N ASN A 334 9.85 6.82 -7.00
CA ASN A 334 11.12 7.18 -6.37
C ASN A 334 12.22 6.16 -6.74
N PRO A 335 13.51 6.51 -6.55
CA PRO A 335 14.64 5.64 -6.84
C PRO A 335 14.54 4.25 -6.18
N ASP A 336 14.26 4.18 -4.87
CA ASP A 336 14.23 2.92 -4.12
C ASP A 336 13.18 1.92 -4.63
N ALA A 337 12.00 2.41 -5.00
CA ALA A 337 10.95 1.58 -5.57
C ALA A 337 11.39 1.00 -6.92
N SER A 338 12.07 1.80 -7.74
CA SER A 338 12.50 1.37 -9.08
C SER A 338 13.70 0.42 -9.03
N ILE A 339 14.60 0.58 -8.04
CA ILE A 339 15.67 -0.38 -7.72
C ILE A 339 15.07 -1.76 -7.44
N LYS A 340 14.04 -1.84 -6.59
CA LYS A 340 13.36 -3.10 -6.27
C LYS A 340 12.73 -3.74 -7.51
N ALA A 341 12.14 -2.95 -8.41
CA ALA A 341 11.56 -3.45 -9.65
C ALA A 341 12.61 -4.04 -10.60
N ILE A 342 13.74 -3.34 -10.77
CA ILE A 342 14.88 -3.84 -11.56
C ILE A 342 15.41 -5.15 -10.98
N GLN A 343 15.52 -5.25 -9.65
CA GLN A 343 16.00 -6.47 -8.99
C GLN A 343 15.03 -7.65 -9.14
N ALA A 344 13.72 -7.39 -9.15
CA ALA A 344 12.68 -8.43 -9.19
C ALA A 344 12.58 -9.20 -10.52
N LEU A 345 12.73 -8.53 -11.67
CA LEU A 345 12.70 -9.21 -12.97
C LEU A 345 13.91 -10.12 -13.13
N LYS A 346 13.85 -11.23 -13.87
CA LYS A 346 15.04 -12.11 -14.05
C LYS A 346 15.74 -11.91 -15.40
N THR A 347 15.05 -11.33 -16.38
CA THR A 347 15.56 -11.17 -17.74
C THR A 347 16.22 -9.81 -17.93
N PRO A 348 16.99 -9.60 -19.01
CA PRO A 348 17.54 -8.29 -19.32
C PRO A 348 16.44 -7.26 -19.61
N ILE A 349 16.72 -6.00 -19.30
CA ILE A 349 15.72 -4.94 -19.18
C ILE A 349 16.01 -3.81 -20.17
N VAL A 350 14.99 -3.39 -20.89
CA VAL A 350 14.89 -2.06 -21.49
C VAL A 350 14.05 -1.19 -20.57
N LEU A 351 14.68 -0.22 -19.91
CA LEU A 351 14.07 0.56 -18.83
C LEU A 351 13.54 1.90 -19.36
N ILE A 352 12.28 2.20 -19.09
CA ILE A 352 11.70 3.54 -19.29
C ILE A 352 11.71 4.27 -17.95
N ALA A 353 12.47 5.36 -17.85
CA ALA A 353 12.68 6.12 -16.62
C ALA A 353 12.52 7.64 -16.79
N GLY A 354 12.25 8.34 -15.70
CA GLY A 354 12.14 9.79 -15.65
C GLY A 354 10.73 10.33 -15.39
N GLY A 355 10.65 11.63 -15.12
CA GLY A 355 9.43 12.34 -14.73
C GLY A 355 9.73 13.62 -13.95
N TYR A 356 8.82 14.00 -13.04
CA TYR A 356 8.88 15.24 -12.27
C TYR A 356 10.03 15.23 -11.27
N ASP A 357 10.81 16.31 -11.22
CA ASP A 357 11.95 16.44 -10.31
C ASP A 357 11.51 16.87 -8.91
N LYS A 358 11.76 16.01 -7.93
CA LYS A 358 11.57 16.30 -6.49
C LYS A 358 12.89 16.59 -5.77
N GLY A 359 13.97 16.87 -6.51
CA GLY A 359 15.33 16.93 -5.98
C GLY A 359 15.88 15.56 -5.63
N SER A 360 15.46 14.50 -6.35
CA SER A 360 15.92 13.14 -6.11
C SER A 360 17.31 12.90 -6.70
N GLU A 361 18.14 12.14 -5.99
CA GLU A 361 19.43 11.66 -6.49
C GLU A 361 19.29 10.26 -7.07
N PHE A 362 20.08 9.95 -8.11
CA PHE A 362 19.92 8.73 -8.91
C PHE A 362 21.13 7.79 -8.87
N ASP A 363 22.13 8.06 -8.04
CA ASP A 363 23.37 7.28 -7.99
C ASP A 363 23.12 5.81 -7.66
N GLU A 364 22.37 5.53 -6.59
CA GLU A 364 22.03 4.15 -6.21
C GLU A 364 21.10 3.48 -7.22
N PHE A 365 20.23 4.25 -7.88
CA PHE A 365 19.36 3.75 -8.93
C PHE A 365 20.15 3.25 -10.15
N VAL A 366 21.12 4.03 -10.61
CA VAL A 366 22.00 3.63 -11.72
C VAL A 366 22.89 2.46 -11.33
N LYS A 367 23.46 2.46 -10.11
CA LYS A 367 24.28 1.32 -9.62
C LYS A 367 23.50 0.02 -9.60
N ALA A 368 22.19 0.07 -9.33
CA ALA A 368 21.33 -1.11 -9.31
C ALA A 368 21.12 -1.75 -10.70
N PHE A 369 21.53 -1.11 -11.79
CA PHE A 369 21.40 -1.67 -13.14
C PHE A 369 22.22 -2.96 -13.27
N ASN A 370 23.42 -3.02 -12.68
CA ASN A 370 24.27 -4.21 -12.57
C ASN A 370 24.34 -5.07 -13.86
N GLY A 371 24.47 -4.42 -15.03
CA GLY A 371 24.51 -5.08 -16.35
C GLY A 371 23.17 -5.65 -16.86
N LYS A 372 22.10 -5.55 -16.06
CA LYS A 372 20.76 -6.06 -16.37
C LYS A 372 19.94 -5.11 -17.21
N VAL A 373 20.07 -3.80 -16.96
CA VAL A 373 19.48 -2.75 -17.81
C VAL A 373 20.39 -2.57 -19.03
N LYS A 374 19.89 -3.00 -20.19
CA LYS A 374 20.60 -2.95 -21.48
C LYS A 374 20.44 -1.61 -22.18
N LYS A 375 19.26 -0.99 -22.02
CA LYS A 375 18.85 0.22 -22.71
C LYS A 375 18.04 1.09 -21.75
N LEU A 376 18.25 2.39 -21.81
CA LEU A 376 17.62 3.37 -20.93
C LEU A 376 16.88 4.40 -21.79
N ILE A 377 15.56 4.39 -21.72
CA ILE A 377 14.68 5.35 -22.40
C ILE A 377 14.22 6.40 -21.39
N LEU A 378 14.61 7.65 -21.59
CA LEU A 378 14.41 8.73 -20.64
C LEU A 378 13.32 9.69 -21.09
N ILE A 379 12.40 9.99 -20.17
CA ILE A 379 11.28 10.92 -20.36
C ILE A 379 11.23 11.97 -19.24
N GLY A 380 10.51 13.06 -19.47
CA GLY A 380 10.19 14.05 -18.44
C GLY A 380 11.35 14.95 -17.99
N GLN A 381 11.10 15.74 -16.94
CA GLN A 381 12.02 16.79 -16.46
C GLN A 381 13.37 16.23 -16.00
N THR A 382 13.38 15.08 -15.33
CA THR A 382 14.60 14.46 -14.78
C THR A 382 15.44 13.72 -15.83
N ALA A 383 14.99 13.61 -17.08
CA ALA A 383 15.67 12.84 -18.13
C ALA A 383 17.17 13.19 -18.26
N LYS A 384 17.51 14.50 -18.30
CA LYS A 384 18.92 14.92 -18.40
C LYS A 384 19.73 14.56 -17.15
N LYS A 385 19.14 14.75 -15.96
CA LYS A 385 19.79 14.42 -14.68
C LYS A 385 20.10 12.92 -14.60
N ILE A 386 19.14 12.06 -14.95
CA ILE A 386 19.33 10.60 -14.97
C ILE A 386 20.41 10.20 -15.97
N ARG A 387 20.41 10.78 -17.19
CA ARG A 387 21.49 10.55 -18.18
C ARG A 387 22.86 10.91 -17.59
N ASP A 388 22.98 12.08 -16.99
CA ASP A 388 24.27 12.57 -16.47
C ASP A 388 24.78 11.69 -15.31
N THR A 389 23.88 11.20 -14.45
CA THR A 389 24.21 10.19 -13.45
C THR A 389 24.60 8.85 -14.08
N ALA A 390 23.89 8.40 -15.14
CA ALA A 390 24.23 7.18 -15.86
C ALA A 390 25.64 7.25 -16.47
N ARG A 391 26.00 8.38 -17.08
CA ARG A 391 27.35 8.66 -17.61
C ARG A 391 28.41 8.63 -16.52
N LYS A 392 28.13 9.23 -15.35
CA LYS A 392 29.04 9.23 -14.19
C LYS A 392 29.41 7.80 -13.75
N TYR A 393 28.51 6.84 -13.91
CA TYR A 393 28.73 5.42 -13.62
C TYR A 393 29.05 4.59 -14.88
N SER A 394 29.57 5.23 -15.93
CA SER A 394 30.06 4.58 -17.16
C SER A 394 29.00 3.77 -17.93
N TYR A 395 27.72 4.12 -17.80
CA TYR A 395 26.67 3.55 -18.65
C TYR A 395 26.87 4.03 -20.10
N PRO A 396 26.81 3.16 -21.13
CA PRO A 396 27.14 3.55 -22.49
C PRO A 396 26.16 4.59 -23.07
N GLU A 397 26.68 5.67 -23.65
CA GLU A 397 25.85 6.75 -24.18
C GLU A 397 24.93 6.27 -25.32
N ASN A 398 25.41 5.35 -26.16
CA ASN A 398 24.64 4.77 -27.26
C ASN A 398 23.48 3.89 -26.79
N ASP A 399 23.40 3.59 -25.49
CA ASP A 399 22.33 2.82 -24.86
C ASP A 399 21.32 3.72 -24.15
N ILE A 400 21.48 5.04 -24.22
CA ILE A 400 20.56 6.03 -23.65
C ILE A 400 19.77 6.74 -24.76
N PHE A 401 18.46 6.74 -24.65
CA PHE A 401 17.54 7.36 -25.60
C PHE A 401 16.63 8.34 -24.88
N PHE A 402 16.21 9.39 -25.56
CA PHE A 402 15.20 10.32 -25.07
C PHE A 402 13.88 10.10 -25.79
N ALA A 403 12.76 10.29 -25.10
CA ALA A 403 11.43 10.33 -25.70
C ALA A 403 10.63 11.49 -25.11
N SER A 404 9.80 12.10 -25.95
CA SER A 404 8.96 13.25 -25.61
C SER A 404 7.60 12.83 -25.05
N THR A 405 7.12 11.64 -25.42
CA THR A 405 5.88 11.04 -24.91
C THR A 405 6.13 9.61 -24.43
N LEU A 406 5.18 9.06 -23.67
CA LEU A 406 5.28 7.68 -23.19
C LEU A 406 5.06 6.68 -24.33
N GLU A 407 4.21 7.01 -25.29
CA GLU A 407 3.99 6.23 -26.51
C GLU A 407 5.27 6.11 -27.33
N GLU A 408 5.99 7.23 -27.51
CA GLU A 408 7.29 7.25 -28.18
C GLU A 408 8.32 6.43 -27.39
N ALA A 409 8.31 6.53 -26.05
CA ALA A 409 9.20 5.75 -25.20
C ALA A 409 8.96 4.25 -25.32
N VAL A 410 7.69 3.82 -25.32
CA VAL A 410 7.29 2.42 -25.51
C VAL A 410 7.71 1.91 -26.89
N LYS A 411 7.51 2.70 -27.95
CA LYS A 411 7.95 2.34 -29.29
C LYS A 411 9.47 2.14 -29.36
N LYS A 412 10.25 3.11 -28.86
CA LYS A 412 11.72 3.02 -28.80
C LYS A 412 12.19 1.85 -27.95
N ALA A 413 11.51 1.58 -26.84
CA ALA A 413 11.83 0.45 -25.97
C ALA A 413 11.63 -0.89 -26.70
N TYR A 414 10.51 -1.03 -27.41
CA TYR A 414 10.21 -2.21 -28.21
C TYR A 414 11.21 -2.42 -29.36
N GLU A 415 11.55 -1.36 -30.11
CA GLU A 415 12.56 -1.40 -31.18
C GLU A 415 13.97 -1.76 -30.67
N SER A 416 14.25 -1.48 -29.40
CA SER A 416 15.54 -1.75 -28.77
C SER A 416 15.62 -3.11 -28.06
N ALA A 417 14.47 -3.75 -27.82
CA ALA A 417 14.37 -5.03 -27.12
C ALA A 417 14.53 -6.21 -28.09
N LYS A 418 14.97 -7.36 -27.56
CA LYS A 418 15.05 -8.62 -28.30
C LYS A 418 14.16 -9.67 -27.64
N GLU A 419 13.87 -10.76 -28.37
CA GLU A 419 13.19 -11.92 -27.81
C GLU A 419 13.84 -12.37 -26.49
N GLY A 420 13.02 -12.56 -25.44
CA GLY A 420 13.46 -12.88 -24.09
C GLY A 420 13.75 -11.67 -23.19
N ASP A 421 13.81 -10.45 -23.73
CA ASP A 421 13.97 -9.23 -22.93
C ASP A 421 12.65 -8.78 -22.28
N SER A 422 12.79 -7.96 -21.23
CA SER A 422 11.68 -7.26 -20.60
C SER A 422 11.75 -5.76 -20.89
N VAL A 423 10.64 -5.15 -21.28
CA VAL A 423 10.44 -3.70 -21.23
C VAL A 423 9.81 -3.34 -19.89
N LEU A 424 10.46 -2.49 -19.10
CA LEU A 424 10.00 -2.09 -17.77
C LEU A 424 9.75 -0.57 -17.74
N LEU A 425 8.51 -0.16 -17.49
CA LEU A 425 8.23 1.19 -17.02
C LEU A 425 8.43 1.23 -15.51
N SER A 426 9.57 1.76 -15.04
CA SER A 426 9.82 2.01 -13.61
C SER A 426 10.52 3.36 -13.45
N PRO A 427 9.74 4.45 -13.25
CA PRO A 427 10.17 5.80 -13.60
C PRO A 427 11.19 6.46 -12.66
N ALA A 428 11.39 5.92 -11.46
CA ALA A 428 12.13 6.53 -10.35
C ALA A 428 11.67 7.94 -9.94
N CYS A 429 10.58 8.43 -10.53
CA CYS A 429 10.12 9.82 -10.44
C CYS A 429 8.60 9.90 -10.34
N ALA A 430 8.11 10.95 -9.70
CA ALA A 430 6.69 11.31 -9.74
C ALA A 430 6.26 11.65 -11.18
N SER A 431 4.95 11.62 -11.44
CA SER A 431 4.41 11.73 -12.80
C SER A 431 3.95 13.14 -13.19
N TRP A 432 3.96 14.09 -12.26
CA TRP A 432 3.22 15.36 -12.33
C TRP A 432 3.67 16.34 -13.42
N ASP A 433 4.82 16.11 -14.03
CA ASP A 433 5.32 16.91 -15.15
C ASP A 433 4.62 16.58 -16.47
N MET A 434 4.20 15.34 -16.65
CA MET A 434 3.62 14.84 -17.90
C MET A 434 2.21 14.27 -17.74
N PHE A 435 1.80 13.91 -16.51
CA PHE A 435 0.55 13.21 -16.20
C PHE A 435 -0.06 13.70 -14.88
N ARG A 436 -1.38 13.59 -14.72
CA ARG A 436 -2.08 13.94 -13.48
C ARG A 436 -1.62 13.09 -12.29
N ASN A 437 -1.44 11.80 -12.51
CA ASN A 437 -1.01 10.85 -11.49
C ASN A 437 -0.34 9.60 -12.10
N PHE A 438 0.18 8.72 -11.26
CA PHE A 438 0.93 7.55 -11.72
C PHE A 438 0.00 6.51 -12.34
N GLU A 439 -1.27 6.46 -11.94
CA GLU A 439 -2.30 5.59 -12.51
C GLU A 439 -2.57 5.95 -13.97
N GLU A 440 -2.71 7.25 -14.28
CA GLU A 440 -2.84 7.74 -15.65
C GLU A 440 -1.63 7.37 -16.50
N ARG A 441 -0.40 7.64 -16.01
CA ARG A 441 0.84 7.22 -16.67
C ARG A 441 0.86 5.71 -16.95
N GLY A 442 0.46 4.91 -15.97
CA GLY A 442 0.41 3.46 -16.08
C GLY A 442 -0.65 2.96 -17.07
N ARG A 443 -1.81 3.63 -17.18
CA ARG A 443 -2.84 3.30 -18.19
C ARG A 443 -2.39 3.67 -19.60
N ILE A 444 -1.72 4.82 -19.76
CA ILE A 444 -1.16 5.23 -21.06
C ILE A 444 -0.09 4.25 -21.52
N PHE A 445 0.78 3.78 -20.62
CA PHE A 445 1.74 2.72 -20.94
C PHE A 445 1.05 1.47 -21.49
N LYS A 446 0.01 0.98 -20.81
CA LYS A 446 -0.74 -0.21 -21.26
C LYS A 446 -1.38 0.00 -22.63
N LYS A 447 -1.95 1.18 -22.87
CA LYS A 447 -2.52 1.55 -24.17
C LYS A 447 -1.44 1.55 -25.26
N ALA A 448 -0.29 2.18 -25.00
CA ALA A 448 0.83 2.22 -25.94
C ALA A 448 1.37 0.82 -26.26
N VAL A 449 1.47 -0.07 -25.26
CA VAL A 449 1.87 -1.47 -25.48
C VAL A 449 0.86 -2.20 -26.35
N ALA A 450 -0.44 -2.03 -26.09
CA ALA A 450 -1.50 -2.66 -26.89
C ALA A 450 -1.48 -2.19 -28.36
N GLU A 451 -1.05 -0.95 -28.62
CA GLU A 451 -0.92 -0.40 -29.98
C GLU A 451 0.25 -1.00 -30.77
N LEU A 452 1.24 -1.64 -30.14
CA LEU A 452 2.33 -2.33 -30.84
C LEU A 452 1.89 -3.59 -31.59
N ARG A 453 0.68 -4.11 -31.32
CA ARG A 453 0.10 -5.25 -32.06
C ARG A 453 -0.53 -4.86 -33.40
N ARG A 454 -0.72 -3.57 -33.64
CA ARG A 454 -1.27 -3.02 -34.89
C ARG A 454 -0.15 -2.76 -35.88
#